data_AF-A0A8J8HQ02-F1
#
_entry.id   AF-A0A8J8HQ02-F1
#
_cell.length_a   1.000
_cell.length_b   1.000
_cell.length_c   1.000
_cell.angle_alpha   90.00
_cell.angle_beta   90.00
_cell.angle_gamma   90.00
#
_symmetry.space_group_name_H-M   'P 1'
#
loop_
_entity.id
_entity.type
_entity.pdbx_description
1 polymer ?
#
loop_
_entity_poly.entity_id
_entity_poly.type
_entity_poly.pdbx_seq_one_letter_code
_entity_poly.pdbx_strand_id
1 'polypeptide(L)'
;MNAAPADLRSWLSARLMTLCAAETTSGREDAGLPGLRALLGELGATVVEQPVAAGRTNVLALWGRPKVLFSTHLDTVPPYLPPRLEGDVLFGRGTCDAKGQIVAQLAAVRTLLAAGREGLAWLGVVGEETDSAGAAAALGLADRLGDLRVLINGEPTELKLATGQRGVQHVCLHCRGRAAHSGSPQLGHNATWPLLDWLQRLREQERPVDAQLGPELWNLGLLQAGEALNSVPAKAEAHLMARVVPGSTFLAEVRRLAPPEGSVDLRLDEPADLYPSVPGFDQAPMPFGSDAPALRALVPDRTVVLAGPGSITVAHTLDEHLTLADLEAGMDLNRRLALHFLGD
;
A
#
# COMPACT_ATOMS: atom_id res chain seq x y z
N MET A 1 32.01 -11.10 -3.17
CA MET A 1 32.73 -10.17 -4.08
C MET A 1 31.76 -9.06 -4.44
N ASN A 2 32.06 -7.80 -4.11
CA ASN A 2 31.20 -6.68 -4.50
C ASN A 2 31.17 -6.61 -6.03
N ALA A 3 29.98 -6.72 -6.62
CA ALA A 3 29.78 -6.47 -8.04
C ALA A 3 30.36 -5.08 -8.39
N ALA A 4 31.02 -4.95 -9.54
CA ALA A 4 31.48 -3.65 -10.00
C ALA A 4 30.28 -2.68 -10.12
N PRO A 5 30.43 -1.36 -9.89
CA PRO A 5 29.29 -0.43 -9.95
C PRO A 5 28.47 -0.50 -11.25
N ALA A 6 29.13 -0.72 -12.39
CA ALA A 6 28.47 -0.90 -13.68
C ALA A 6 27.62 -2.20 -13.77
N ASP A 7 28.02 -3.25 -13.05
CA ASP A 7 27.30 -4.52 -12.96
C ASP A 7 26.08 -4.40 -12.03
N LEU A 8 26.20 -3.63 -10.93
CA LEU A 8 25.08 -3.34 -10.03
C LEU A 8 23.97 -2.56 -10.73
N ARG A 9 24.28 -1.43 -11.37
CA ARG A 9 23.26 -0.60 -12.05
C ARG A 9 22.57 -1.35 -13.18
N SER A 10 23.33 -2.14 -13.94
CA SER A 10 22.79 -2.99 -15.01
C SER A 10 21.83 -4.05 -14.44
N TRP A 11 22.17 -4.64 -13.29
CA TRP A 11 21.28 -5.58 -12.62
C TRP A 11 20.01 -4.91 -12.10
N LEU A 12 20.13 -3.76 -11.42
CA LEU A 12 18.99 -3.01 -10.88
C LEU A 12 18.01 -2.62 -11.98
N SER A 13 18.51 -2.01 -13.06
CA SER A 13 17.67 -1.62 -14.19
C SER A 13 17.01 -2.81 -14.86
N ALA A 14 17.78 -3.88 -15.15
CA ALA A 14 17.24 -5.06 -15.81
C ALA A 14 16.13 -5.75 -14.99
N ARG A 15 16.31 -5.86 -13.67
CA ARG A 15 15.29 -6.46 -12.79
C ARG A 15 14.06 -5.58 -12.66
N LEU A 16 14.21 -4.26 -12.49
CA LEU A 16 13.05 -3.37 -12.42
C LEU A 16 12.27 -3.34 -13.73
N MET A 17 12.96 -3.21 -14.87
CA MET A 17 12.33 -3.28 -16.20
C MET A 17 11.56 -4.59 -16.40
N THR A 18 12.12 -5.73 -15.96
CA THR A 18 11.45 -7.03 -16.05
C THR A 18 10.17 -7.08 -15.22
N LEU A 19 10.22 -6.64 -13.96
CA LEU A 19 9.04 -6.65 -13.09
C LEU A 19 7.96 -5.66 -13.59
N CYS A 20 8.35 -4.47 -14.02
CA CYS A 20 7.42 -3.46 -14.54
C CYS A 20 6.83 -3.83 -15.92
N ALA A 21 7.46 -4.73 -16.69
CA ALA A 21 6.92 -5.18 -17.97
C ALA A 21 5.68 -6.09 -17.82
N ALA A 22 5.46 -6.66 -16.63
CA ALA A 22 4.24 -7.38 -16.31
C ALA A 22 3.17 -6.40 -15.80
N GLU A 23 1.98 -6.44 -16.39
CA GLU A 23 0.81 -5.74 -15.86
C GLU A 23 0.31 -6.47 -14.60
N THR A 24 0.58 -5.88 -13.44
CA THR A 24 0.13 -6.38 -12.13
C THR A 24 -0.86 -5.41 -11.50
N THR A 25 -1.73 -4.80 -12.30
CA THR A 25 -2.86 -4.02 -11.77
C THR A 25 -3.64 -4.88 -10.77
N SER A 26 -4.06 -4.34 -9.63
CA SER A 26 -4.71 -5.12 -8.55
C SER A 26 -5.83 -6.03 -9.09
N GLY A 27 -5.78 -7.32 -8.73
CA GLY A 27 -6.56 -8.41 -9.31
C GLY A 27 -5.87 -9.20 -10.44
N ARG A 28 -4.65 -8.84 -10.86
CA ARG A 28 -3.84 -9.51 -11.91
C ARG A 28 -2.39 -9.76 -11.50
N GLU A 29 -2.08 -9.72 -10.22
CA GLU A 29 -0.74 -9.80 -9.62
C GLU A 29 0.01 -11.05 -10.05
N ASP A 30 -0.70 -12.17 -10.23
CA ASP A 30 -0.11 -13.45 -10.66
C ASP A 30 0.64 -13.34 -12.01
N ALA A 31 0.32 -12.36 -12.85
CA ALA A 31 1.02 -12.09 -14.09
C ALA A 31 2.50 -11.71 -13.88
N GLY A 32 2.86 -11.14 -12.72
CA GLY A 32 4.23 -10.79 -12.36
C GLY A 32 5.06 -11.94 -11.78
N LEU A 33 4.43 -13.04 -11.36
CA LEU A 33 5.10 -14.14 -10.66
C LEU A 33 6.24 -14.79 -11.47
N PRO A 34 6.18 -14.98 -12.80
CA PRO A 34 7.29 -15.57 -13.54
C PRO A 34 8.60 -14.78 -13.38
N GLY A 35 8.53 -13.44 -13.47
CA GLY A 35 9.70 -12.56 -13.30
C GLY A 35 10.20 -12.56 -11.85
N LEU A 36 9.27 -12.50 -10.88
CA LEU A 36 9.60 -12.54 -9.46
C LEU A 36 10.23 -13.88 -9.05
N ARG A 37 9.68 -15.02 -9.48
CA ARG A 37 10.23 -16.36 -9.22
C ARG A 37 11.65 -16.50 -9.77
N ALA A 38 11.91 -16.00 -10.98
CA ALA A 38 13.24 -16.03 -11.57
C ALA A 38 14.25 -15.23 -10.72
N LEU A 39 13.86 -14.04 -10.25
CA LEU A 39 14.68 -13.21 -9.37
C LEU A 39 14.92 -13.88 -8.01
N LEU A 40 13.89 -14.41 -7.38
CA LEU A 40 14.02 -15.12 -6.10
C LEU A 40 14.88 -16.40 -6.23
N GLY A 41 14.76 -17.10 -7.35
CA GLY A 41 15.57 -18.27 -7.69
C GLY A 41 17.04 -17.93 -7.90
N GLU A 42 17.35 -16.81 -8.56
CA GLU A 42 18.72 -16.27 -8.69
C GLU A 42 19.37 -16.04 -7.31
N LEU A 43 18.58 -15.62 -6.32
CA LEU A 43 19.02 -15.39 -4.95
C LEU A 43 19.02 -16.65 -4.07
N GLY A 44 18.68 -17.82 -4.62
CA GLY A 44 18.67 -19.09 -3.88
C GLY A 44 17.61 -19.16 -2.78
N ALA A 45 16.49 -18.45 -2.92
CA ALA A 45 15.42 -18.43 -1.92
C ALA A 45 14.68 -19.78 -1.84
N THR A 46 14.27 -20.16 -0.62
CA THR A 46 13.15 -21.11 -0.46
C THR A 46 11.86 -20.33 -0.58
N VAL A 47 11.06 -20.62 -1.62
CA VAL A 47 9.83 -19.88 -1.95
C VAL A 47 8.59 -20.62 -1.45
N VAL A 48 7.70 -19.90 -0.78
CA VAL A 48 6.37 -20.33 -0.35
C VAL A 48 5.35 -19.39 -0.98
N GLU A 49 4.45 -19.95 -1.77
CA GLU A 49 3.33 -19.21 -2.36
C GLU A 49 2.06 -19.43 -1.52
N GLN A 50 1.32 -18.35 -1.29
CA GLN A 50 0.07 -18.37 -0.57
C GLN A 50 -1.02 -17.77 -1.47
N PRO A 51 -1.83 -18.61 -2.14
CA PRO A 51 -2.98 -18.15 -2.90
C PRO A 51 -3.97 -17.41 -2.00
N VAL A 52 -4.36 -16.20 -2.39
CA VAL A 52 -5.30 -15.33 -1.64
C VAL A 52 -6.65 -15.27 -2.36
N ALA A 53 -6.62 -15.08 -3.68
CA ALA A 53 -7.79 -15.13 -4.55
C ALA A 53 -7.37 -15.49 -5.99
N ALA A 54 -8.33 -15.60 -6.91
CA ALA A 54 -8.02 -15.83 -8.31
C ALA A 54 -7.16 -14.68 -8.86
N GLY A 55 -5.98 -15.01 -9.42
CA GLY A 55 -5.03 -14.01 -9.95
C GLY A 55 -4.20 -13.30 -8.87
N ARG A 56 -4.33 -13.69 -7.60
CA ARG A 56 -3.73 -13.03 -6.43
C ARG A 56 -3.04 -14.03 -5.51
N THR A 57 -1.71 -14.04 -5.52
CA THR A 57 -0.87 -14.93 -4.72
C THR A 57 0.23 -14.16 -4.00
N ASN A 58 0.25 -14.22 -2.67
CA ASN A 58 1.37 -13.74 -1.87
C ASN A 58 2.60 -14.64 -2.09
N VAL A 59 3.80 -14.07 -1.98
CA VAL A 59 5.06 -14.80 -2.13
C VAL A 59 5.98 -14.53 -0.95
N LEU A 60 6.31 -15.57 -0.18
CA LEU A 60 7.30 -15.54 0.89
C LEU A 60 8.60 -16.22 0.41
N ALA A 61 9.71 -15.51 0.51
CA ALA A 61 11.06 -15.98 0.23
C ALA A 61 11.87 -16.06 1.53
N LEU A 62 12.58 -17.17 1.73
CA LEU A 62 13.33 -17.45 2.96
C LEU A 62 14.81 -17.77 2.67
N TRP A 63 15.69 -17.19 3.49
CA TRP A 63 17.13 -17.47 3.52
C TRP A 63 17.58 -17.81 4.95
N GLY A 64 17.53 -19.10 5.30
CA GLY A 64 17.80 -19.58 6.64
C GLY A 64 16.62 -19.38 7.59
N ARG A 65 16.91 -19.15 8.88
CA ARG A 65 15.90 -18.91 9.93
C ARG A 65 15.69 -17.40 10.13
N PRO A 66 14.58 -16.82 9.65
CA PRO A 66 14.46 -15.38 9.45
C PRO A 66 14.37 -14.59 10.76
N LYS A 67 15.13 -13.50 10.82
CA LYS A 67 15.12 -12.47 11.88
C LYS A 67 14.71 -11.10 11.35
N VAL A 68 14.96 -10.83 10.07
CA VAL A 68 14.55 -9.61 9.38
C VAL A 68 13.63 -10.00 8.25
N LEU A 69 12.42 -9.44 8.23
CA LEU A 69 11.48 -9.60 7.13
C LEU A 69 11.40 -8.28 6.36
N PHE A 70 11.76 -8.30 5.08
CA PHE A 70 11.39 -7.24 4.16
C PHE A 70 9.99 -7.52 3.61
N SER A 71 9.18 -6.48 3.38
CA SER A 71 7.89 -6.63 2.72
C SER A 71 7.56 -5.43 1.86
N THR A 72 6.76 -5.64 0.82
CA THR A 72 6.14 -4.62 -0.02
C THR A 72 5.07 -5.30 -0.87
N HIS A 73 4.26 -4.55 -1.61
CA HIS A 73 3.18 -5.11 -2.42
C HIS A 73 3.60 -5.42 -3.86
N LEU A 74 2.84 -6.30 -4.52
CA LEU A 74 3.06 -6.77 -5.89
C LEU A 74 2.16 -6.05 -6.90
N ASP A 75 0.99 -5.59 -6.43
CA ASP A 75 0.03 -4.89 -7.26
C ASP A 75 0.41 -3.45 -7.53
N THR A 76 -0.32 -2.83 -8.46
CA THR A 76 -0.15 -1.44 -8.84
C THR A 76 -1.53 -0.86 -9.20
N VAL A 77 -1.69 0.46 -9.14
CA VAL A 77 -2.90 1.12 -9.64
C VAL A 77 -3.00 1.16 -11.17
N PRO A 78 -4.22 1.22 -11.74
CA PRO A 78 -4.41 1.50 -13.16
C PRO A 78 -4.01 2.95 -13.52
N PRO A 79 -3.70 3.24 -14.79
CA PRO A 79 -3.50 2.29 -15.87
C PRO A 79 -2.11 1.62 -15.81
N TYR A 80 -1.96 0.53 -16.56
CA TYR A 80 -0.64 -0.02 -16.88
C TYR A 80 0.15 0.98 -17.73
N LEU A 81 1.40 1.23 -17.33
CA LEU A 81 2.35 2.06 -18.06
C LEU A 81 3.60 1.21 -18.36
N PRO A 82 3.90 0.91 -19.63
CA PRO A 82 5.06 0.11 -19.99
C PRO A 82 6.37 0.75 -19.49
N PRO A 83 7.35 -0.04 -19.05
CA PRO A 83 8.58 0.52 -18.53
C PRO A 83 9.47 1.06 -19.65
N ARG A 84 10.14 2.18 -19.38
CA ARG A 84 11.17 2.77 -20.24
C ARG A 84 12.34 3.28 -19.38
N LEU A 85 13.55 3.10 -19.88
CA LEU A 85 14.76 3.68 -19.30
C LEU A 85 15.22 4.84 -20.19
N GLU A 86 15.28 6.04 -19.64
CA GLU A 86 15.80 7.23 -20.31
C GLU A 86 16.95 7.83 -19.48
N GLY A 87 18.18 7.66 -20.00
CA GLY A 87 19.37 7.96 -19.21
C GLY A 87 19.43 7.08 -17.96
N ASP A 88 19.42 7.71 -16.79
CA ASP A 88 19.44 7.04 -15.49
C ASP A 88 18.03 7.00 -14.83
N VAL A 89 16.96 7.33 -15.55
CA VAL A 89 15.59 7.38 -15.02
C VAL A 89 14.74 6.25 -15.60
N LEU A 90 14.16 5.43 -14.72
CA LEU A 90 13.23 4.36 -15.06
C LEU A 90 11.81 4.87 -14.84
N PHE A 91 11.05 4.96 -15.92
CA PHE A 91 9.62 5.30 -15.89
C PHE A 91 8.80 4.05 -16.11
N GLY A 92 7.57 4.06 -15.60
CA GLY A 92 6.61 2.97 -15.77
C GLY A 92 5.82 2.71 -14.49
N ARG A 93 4.69 2.02 -14.61
CA ARG A 93 3.82 1.75 -13.46
C ARG A 93 4.50 0.76 -12.53
N GLY A 94 4.56 1.10 -11.25
CA GLY A 94 5.25 0.34 -10.22
C GLY A 94 6.76 0.60 -10.13
N THR A 95 7.32 1.47 -10.97
CA THR A 95 8.74 1.82 -10.83
C THR A 95 9.03 2.45 -9.47
N CYS A 96 8.12 3.27 -8.95
CA CYS A 96 8.17 3.85 -7.62
C CYS A 96 7.35 3.00 -6.62
N ASP A 97 6.15 2.58 -7.03
CA ASP A 97 5.10 2.07 -6.14
C ASP A 97 4.47 0.75 -6.62
N ALA A 98 5.00 -0.42 -6.29
CA ALA A 98 6.15 -0.61 -5.40
C ALA A 98 7.20 -1.60 -5.92
N LYS A 99 7.24 -1.90 -7.23
CA LYS A 99 8.26 -2.80 -7.81
C LYS A 99 9.69 -2.27 -7.66
N GLY A 100 9.87 -0.95 -7.57
CA GLY A 100 11.13 -0.34 -7.17
C GLY A 100 11.59 -0.77 -5.77
N GLN A 101 10.65 -0.85 -4.83
CA GLN A 101 10.86 -1.34 -3.46
C GLN A 101 11.29 -2.81 -3.48
N ILE A 102 10.62 -3.65 -4.29
CA ILE A 102 10.98 -5.06 -4.49
C ILE A 102 12.46 -5.18 -4.89
N VAL A 103 12.87 -4.43 -5.92
CA VAL A 103 14.25 -4.50 -6.44
C VAL A 103 15.25 -3.96 -5.42
N ALA A 104 14.96 -2.85 -4.75
CA ALA A 104 15.83 -2.28 -3.72
C ALA A 104 16.04 -3.24 -2.54
N GLN A 105 14.97 -3.85 -2.03
CA GLN A 105 15.02 -4.83 -0.95
C GLN A 105 15.77 -6.10 -1.36
N LEU A 106 15.46 -6.67 -2.53
CA LEU A 106 16.13 -7.89 -3.01
C LEU A 106 17.59 -7.65 -3.41
N ALA A 107 17.96 -6.43 -3.83
CA ALA A 107 19.36 -6.04 -4.01
C ALA A 107 20.12 -5.98 -2.68
N ALA A 108 19.46 -5.52 -1.61
CA ALA A 108 20.04 -5.51 -0.27
C ALA A 108 20.24 -6.95 0.23
N VAL A 109 19.24 -7.81 0.06
CA VAL A 109 19.34 -9.26 0.35
C VAL A 109 20.51 -9.88 -0.42
N ARG A 110 20.61 -9.65 -1.72
CA ARG A 110 21.73 -10.14 -2.54
C ARG A 110 23.09 -9.74 -1.97
N THR A 111 23.23 -8.48 -1.56
CA THR A 111 24.47 -7.95 -0.98
C THR A 111 24.80 -8.61 0.36
N LEU A 112 23.80 -8.81 1.21
CA LEU A 112 23.94 -9.46 2.52
C LEU A 112 24.32 -10.95 2.36
N LEU A 113 23.65 -11.68 1.46
CA LEU A 113 23.98 -13.08 1.16
C LEU A 113 25.41 -13.22 0.63
N ALA A 114 25.85 -12.32 -0.25
CA ALA A 114 27.22 -12.30 -0.78
C ALA A 114 28.29 -12.01 0.30
N ALA A 115 27.88 -11.43 1.43
CA ALA A 115 28.70 -11.23 2.63
C ALA A 115 28.56 -12.36 3.67
N GLY A 116 27.87 -13.45 3.34
CA GLY A 116 27.67 -14.61 4.22
C GLY A 116 26.65 -14.39 5.32
N ARG A 117 25.73 -13.42 5.16
CA ARG A 117 24.64 -13.16 6.11
C ARG A 117 23.45 -14.05 5.81
N GLU A 118 22.83 -14.59 6.84
CA GLU A 118 21.58 -15.36 6.77
C GLU A 118 20.52 -14.74 7.69
N GLY A 119 19.35 -15.38 7.78
CA GLY A 119 18.25 -14.96 8.64
C GLY A 119 17.44 -13.82 8.05
N LEU A 120 17.28 -13.86 6.72
CA LEU A 120 16.50 -12.89 5.96
C LEU A 120 15.24 -13.58 5.43
N ALA A 121 14.16 -12.82 5.36
CA ALA A 121 12.96 -13.17 4.62
C ALA A 121 12.50 -11.96 3.79
N TRP A 122 11.76 -12.25 2.72
CA TRP A 122 11.09 -11.22 1.93
C TRP A 122 9.65 -11.68 1.63
N LEU A 123 8.67 -10.81 1.81
CA LEU A 123 7.25 -11.09 1.59
C LEU A 123 6.65 -10.08 0.61
N GLY A 124 6.22 -10.57 -0.55
CA GLY A 124 5.40 -9.83 -1.50
C GLY A 124 3.92 -10.09 -1.22
N VAL A 125 3.17 -9.04 -0.89
CA VAL A 125 1.71 -9.11 -0.65
C VAL A 125 0.91 -8.63 -1.86
N VAL A 126 -0.34 -9.08 -1.99
CA VAL A 126 -1.25 -8.71 -3.08
C VAL A 126 -2.44 -7.89 -2.59
N GLY A 127 -2.97 -7.02 -3.44
CA GLY A 127 -4.19 -6.25 -3.20
C GLY A 127 -4.03 -5.06 -2.26
N GLU A 128 -2.80 -4.60 -1.98
CA GLU A 128 -2.54 -3.46 -1.09
C GLU A 128 -3.30 -2.21 -1.56
N GLU A 129 -3.32 -1.95 -2.86
CA GLU A 129 -3.93 -0.76 -3.47
C GLU A 129 -5.47 -0.80 -3.46
N THR A 130 -6.09 -1.85 -2.89
CA THR A 130 -7.54 -2.07 -2.96
C THR A 130 -8.18 -2.57 -1.65
N ASP A 131 -7.89 -3.80 -1.24
CA ASP A 131 -8.59 -4.51 -0.16
C ASP A 131 -7.65 -5.07 0.92
N SER A 132 -6.33 -4.90 0.75
CA SER A 132 -5.28 -5.36 1.67
C SER A 132 -5.37 -6.86 1.98
N ALA A 133 -6.00 -7.64 1.08
CA ALA A 133 -6.29 -9.05 1.31
C ALA A 133 -5.01 -9.88 1.49
N GLY A 134 -3.93 -9.50 0.81
CA GLY A 134 -2.61 -10.11 0.94
C GLY A 134 -2.04 -9.97 2.34
N ALA A 135 -2.01 -8.76 2.91
CA ALA A 135 -1.50 -8.58 4.27
C ALA A 135 -2.34 -9.30 5.32
N ALA A 136 -3.68 -9.29 5.18
CA ALA A 136 -4.55 -10.05 6.06
C ALA A 136 -4.27 -11.57 6.00
N ALA A 137 -4.10 -12.12 4.78
CA ALA A 137 -3.78 -13.52 4.59
C ALA A 137 -2.36 -13.88 5.09
N ALA A 138 -1.40 -12.96 4.99
CA ALA A 138 -0.02 -13.18 5.40
C ALA A 138 0.13 -13.55 6.88
N LEU A 139 -0.83 -13.17 7.73
CA LEU A 139 -0.87 -13.59 9.15
C LEU A 139 -0.87 -15.13 9.32
N GLY A 140 -1.40 -15.87 8.34
CA GLY A 140 -1.32 -17.33 8.29
C GLY A 140 0.08 -17.90 8.07
N LEU A 141 1.10 -17.05 7.83
CA LEU A 141 2.50 -17.42 7.67
C LEU A 141 3.32 -17.23 8.96
N ALA A 142 2.70 -16.78 10.06
CA ALA A 142 3.39 -16.45 11.31
C ALA A 142 4.27 -17.59 11.86
N ASP A 143 3.85 -18.85 11.72
CA ASP A 143 4.62 -20.03 12.16
C ASP A 143 6.00 -20.16 11.46
N ARG A 144 6.16 -19.55 10.28
CA ARG A 144 7.42 -19.53 9.52
C ARG A 144 8.32 -18.36 9.90
N LEU A 145 7.82 -17.43 10.71
CA LEU A 145 8.38 -16.11 10.99
C LEU A 145 8.57 -15.87 12.50
N GLY A 146 8.59 -16.93 13.31
CA GLY A 146 8.57 -16.82 14.78
C GLY A 146 9.76 -16.14 15.45
N ASP A 147 10.90 -15.96 14.76
CA ASP A 147 12.11 -15.32 15.30
C ASP A 147 12.37 -13.91 14.73
N LEU A 148 11.37 -13.33 14.07
CA LEU A 148 11.49 -11.97 13.56
C LEU A 148 11.75 -10.97 14.70
N ARG A 149 12.63 -10.02 14.41
CA ARG A 149 12.95 -8.85 15.24
C ARG A 149 12.41 -7.57 14.63
N VAL A 150 12.14 -7.59 13.33
CA VAL A 150 11.66 -6.42 12.59
C VAL A 150 10.97 -6.87 11.30
N LEU A 151 9.98 -6.08 10.91
CA LEU A 151 9.48 -6.01 9.55
C LEU A 151 9.89 -4.67 8.93
N ILE A 152 10.50 -4.68 7.74
CA ILE A 152 10.85 -3.49 6.96
C ILE A 152 9.91 -3.44 5.76
N ASN A 153 8.85 -2.62 5.84
CA ASN A 153 7.88 -2.43 4.79
C ASN A 153 8.35 -1.33 3.82
N GLY A 154 8.37 -1.64 2.54
CA GLY A 154 8.88 -0.77 1.48
C GLY A 154 7.78 0.05 0.84
N GLU A 155 7.89 1.37 0.97
CA GLU A 155 7.01 2.39 0.37
C GLU A 155 7.84 3.62 -0.05
N PRO A 156 7.35 4.46 -0.98
CA PRO A 156 8.07 5.64 -1.46
C PRO A 156 8.08 6.78 -0.44
N THR A 157 9.08 6.75 0.43
CA THR A 157 9.22 7.61 1.64
C THR A 157 10.41 8.56 1.55
N GLU A 158 10.97 8.75 0.36
CA GLU A 158 12.18 9.55 0.09
C GLU A 158 13.37 9.10 0.96
N LEU A 159 13.50 7.78 1.18
CA LEU A 159 14.55 7.16 2.01
C LEU A 159 14.48 7.51 3.51
N LYS A 160 13.39 8.12 3.97
CA LYS A 160 13.17 8.44 5.39
C LYS A 160 12.32 7.34 6.03
N LEU A 161 12.63 6.99 7.26
CA LEU A 161 11.78 6.10 8.03
C LEU A 161 10.53 6.85 8.47
N ALA A 162 9.36 6.24 8.27
CA ALA A 162 8.13 6.82 8.76
C ALA A 162 8.16 6.88 10.29
N THR A 163 7.82 8.03 10.89
CA THR A 163 7.52 8.13 12.34
C THR A 163 6.09 7.67 12.64
N GLY A 164 5.26 7.63 11.60
CA GLY A 164 3.89 7.16 11.61
C GLY A 164 3.29 7.32 10.22
N GLN A 165 2.10 6.77 10.05
CA GLN A 165 1.33 6.86 8.82
C GLN A 165 -0.14 7.16 9.14
N ARG A 166 -0.81 7.86 8.24
CA ARG A 166 -2.27 8.03 8.34
C ARG A 166 -2.94 6.73 7.91
N GLY A 167 -4.06 6.41 8.54
CA GLY A 167 -4.91 5.31 8.10
C GLY A 167 -5.73 5.71 6.89
N VAL A 168 -6.40 4.73 6.28
CA VAL A 168 -7.22 4.92 5.08
C VAL A 168 -8.56 4.26 5.28
N GLN A 169 -9.64 5.02 5.06
CA GLN A 169 -10.99 4.45 5.03
C GLN A 169 -11.68 4.81 3.71
N HIS A 170 -12.03 3.80 2.93
CA HIS A 170 -12.92 3.96 1.76
C HIS A 170 -14.35 3.63 2.21
N VAL A 171 -15.14 4.69 2.42
CA VAL A 171 -16.50 4.60 2.95
C VAL A 171 -17.50 4.94 1.85
N CYS A 172 -18.35 3.98 1.48
CA CYS A 172 -19.43 4.15 0.53
C CYS A 172 -20.74 4.42 1.27
N LEU A 173 -21.39 5.52 0.93
CA LEU A 173 -22.68 5.93 1.47
C LEU A 173 -23.71 5.67 0.38
N HIS A 174 -24.79 4.97 0.72
CA HIS A 174 -25.91 4.74 -0.18
C HIS A 174 -27.19 5.25 0.44
N CYS A 175 -28.02 5.93 -0.34
CA CYS A 175 -29.39 6.27 0.01
C CYS A 175 -30.37 5.62 -0.97
N ARG A 176 -31.46 5.06 -0.43
CA ARG A 176 -32.52 4.44 -1.23
C ARG A 176 -33.81 5.27 -1.17
N GLY A 177 -34.45 5.39 -2.32
CA GLY A 177 -35.70 6.11 -2.50
C GLY A 177 -36.69 5.29 -3.32
N ARG A 178 -37.61 5.98 -3.99
CA ARG A 178 -38.61 5.39 -4.87
C ARG A 178 -38.77 6.26 -6.10
N ALA A 179 -38.61 5.65 -7.28
CA ALA A 179 -38.79 6.33 -8.55
C ALA A 179 -40.26 6.76 -8.73
N ALA A 180 -40.44 7.90 -9.37
CA ALA A 180 -41.73 8.43 -9.79
C ALA A 180 -41.50 9.42 -10.93
N HIS A 181 -42.55 9.72 -11.71
CA HIS A 181 -42.48 10.82 -12.67
C HIS A 181 -42.21 12.13 -11.92
N SER A 182 -41.25 12.92 -12.37
CA SER A 182 -40.85 14.20 -11.74
C SER A 182 -41.99 15.20 -11.57
N GLY A 183 -43.04 15.13 -12.41
CA GLY A 183 -44.26 15.94 -12.28
C GLY A 183 -45.22 15.50 -11.16
N SER A 184 -44.99 14.33 -10.55
CA SER A 184 -45.76 13.80 -9.42
C SER A 184 -44.83 13.27 -8.32
N PRO A 185 -43.91 14.10 -7.79
CA PRO A 185 -42.82 13.65 -6.92
C PRO A 185 -43.31 13.03 -5.60
N GLN A 186 -44.50 13.41 -5.13
CA GLN A 186 -45.16 12.85 -3.95
C GLN A 186 -45.43 11.33 -4.03
N LEU A 187 -45.44 10.76 -5.24
CA LEU A 187 -45.56 9.31 -5.43
C LEU A 187 -44.22 8.58 -5.25
N GLY A 188 -43.11 9.31 -5.29
CA GLY A 188 -41.76 8.78 -5.11
C GLY A 188 -41.16 9.13 -3.75
N HIS A 189 -39.87 8.87 -3.62
CA HIS A 189 -39.03 9.37 -2.54
C HIS A 189 -37.65 9.64 -3.12
N ASN A 190 -37.17 10.88 -3.04
CA ASN A 190 -35.92 11.26 -3.68
C ASN A 190 -34.73 10.87 -2.80
N ALA A 191 -33.90 9.94 -3.27
CA ALA A 191 -32.72 9.47 -2.55
C ALA A 191 -31.58 10.51 -2.48
N THR A 192 -31.58 11.51 -3.37
CA THR A 192 -30.51 12.51 -3.46
C THR A 192 -30.52 13.46 -2.27
N TRP A 193 -31.69 13.96 -1.85
CA TRP A 193 -31.77 14.95 -0.77
C TRP A 193 -31.22 14.41 0.58
N PRO A 194 -31.63 13.22 1.06
CA PRO A 194 -31.07 12.65 2.29
C PRO A 194 -29.55 12.43 2.22
N LEU A 195 -29.01 12.06 1.05
CA LEU A 195 -27.57 11.90 0.87
C LEU A 195 -26.83 13.25 1.00
N LEU A 196 -27.35 14.30 0.37
CA LEU A 196 -26.78 15.65 0.48
C LEU A 196 -26.83 16.16 1.93
N ASP A 197 -27.94 15.96 2.64
CA ASP A 197 -28.08 16.34 4.04
C ASP A 197 -27.13 15.54 4.96
N TRP A 198 -26.89 14.26 4.64
CA TRP A 198 -25.92 13.43 5.35
C TRP A 198 -24.48 13.93 5.15
N LEU A 199 -24.09 14.21 3.90
CA LEU A 199 -22.77 14.78 3.57
C LEU A 199 -22.56 16.15 4.21
N GLN A 200 -23.59 17.00 4.22
CA GLN A 200 -23.52 18.30 4.87
C GLN A 200 -23.31 18.16 6.38
N ARG A 201 -24.09 17.30 7.05
CA ARG A 201 -23.91 17.02 8.48
C ARG A 201 -22.52 16.48 8.79
N LEU A 202 -21.95 15.64 7.93
CA LEU A 202 -20.59 15.12 8.08
C LEU A 202 -19.52 16.22 7.91
N ARG A 203 -19.72 17.13 6.96
CA ARG A 203 -18.81 18.28 6.71
C ARG A 203 -18.76 19.29 7.85
N GLU A 204 -19.82 19.38 8.65
CA GLU A 204 -19.89 20.24 9.82
C GLU A 204 -19.18 19.65 11.05
N GLN A 205 -18.69 18.41 10.98
CA GLN A 205 -18.03 17.77 12.11
C GLN A 205 -16.56 18.16 12.19
N GLU A 206 -16.11 18.54 13.39
CA GLU A 206 -14.70 18.83 13.66
C GLU A 206 -13.84 17.57 13.44
N ARG A 207 -12.64 17.74 12.87
CA ARG A 207 -11.68 16.65 12.64
C ARG A 207 -10.56 16.73 13.68
N PRO A 208 -10.12 15.59 14.25
CA PRO A 208 -8.97 15.58 15.15
C PRO A 208 -7.69 16.00 14.41
N VAL A 209 -6.75 16.57 15.16
CA VAL A 209 -5.40 16.90 14.70
C VAL A 209 -4.40 16.14 15.55
N ASP A 210 -3.70 15.19 14.94
CA ASP A 210 -2.60 14.47 15.58
C ASP A 210 -1.34 15.33 15.58
N ALA A 211 -0.55 15.23 16.66
CA ALA A 211 0.65 16.04 16.83
C ALA A 211 1.76 15.73 15.81
N GLN A 212 1.81 14.49 15.30
CA GLN A 212 2.82 14.03 14.36
C GLN A 212 2.27 13.96 12.92
N LEU A 213 1.05 13.44 12.76
CA LEU A 213 0.44 13.20 11.45
C LEU A 213 -0.42 14.37 10.96
N GLY A 214 -0.65 15.39 11.79
CA GLY A 214 -1.47 16.55 11.45
C GLY A 214 -2.97 16.23 11.42
N PRO A 215 -3.78 17.01 10.67
CA PRO A 215 -5.24 16.85 10.67
C PRO A 215 -5.69 15.55 10.00
N GLU A 216 -6.73 14.94 10.55
CA GLU A 216 -7.55 13.98 9.82
C GLU A 216 -8.25 14.70 8.66
N LEU A 217 -8.22 14.09 7.48
CA LEU A 217 -8.78 14.64 6.25
C LEU A 217 -9.73 13.64 5.61
N TRP A 218 -10.74 14.12 4.90
CA TRP A 218 -11.54 13.25 4.03
C TRP A 218 -11.94 13.97 2.76
N ASN A 219 -12.11 13.18 1.70
CA ASN A 219 -12.43 13.65 0.36
C ASN A 219 -13.72 12.96 -0.13
N LEU A 220 -14.68 13.75 -0.64
CA LEU A 220 -15.80 13.24 -1.43
C LEU A 220 -15.30 12.98 -2.85
N GLY A 221 -14.90 11.74 -3.13
CA GLY A 221 -14.26 11.37 -4.39
C GLY A 221 -15.27 11.11 -5.51
N LEU A 222 -16.42 10.52 -5.20
CA LEU A 222 -17.50 10.25 -6.17
C LEU A 222 -18.84 10.59 -5.56
N LEU A 223 -19.74 11.14 -6.38
CA LEU A 223 -21.14 11.39 -6.06
C LEU A 223 -21.98 11.09 -7.29
N GLN A 224 -22.93 10.15 -7.17
CA GLN A 224 -23.80 9.74 -8.27
C GLN A 224 -25.25 9.64 -7.78
N ALA A 225 -26.20 10.19 -8.54
CA ALA A 225 -27.61 10.08 -8.21
C ALA A 225 -28.51 10.26 -9.44
N GLY A 226 -29.60 9.49 -9.48
CA GLY A 226 -30.58 9.55 -10.57
C GLY A 226 -30.08 8.99 -11.90
N GLU A 227 -31.02 8.81 -12.83
CA GLU A 227 -30.77 8.24 -14.16
C GLU A 227 -31.35 9.11 -15.29
N ALA A 228 -32.41 9.87 -15.01
CA ALA A 228 -33.08 10.74 -15.98
C ALA A 228 -33.72 11.96 -15.30
N LEU A 229 -33.71 13.12 -15.98
CA LEU A 229 -34.24 14.39 -15.45
C LEU A 229 -35.73 14.33 -15.08
N ASN A 230 -36.50 13.53 -15.82
CA ASN A 230 -37.95 13.42 -15.64
C ASN A 230 -38.35 12.32 -14.63
N SER A 231 -37.40 11.74 -13.90
CA SER A 231 -37.62 10.69 -12.91
C SER A 231 -37.06 11.09 -11.55
N VAL A 232 -37.84 10.89 -10.48
CA VAL A 232 -37.36 11.05 -9.10
C VAL A 232 -36.25 10.01 -8.82
N PRO A 233 -35.05 10.42 -8.38
CA PRO A 233 -33.95 9.49 -8.09
C PRO A 233 -34.32 8.46 -7.01
N ALA A 234 -34.31 7.17 -7.38
CA ALA A 234 -34.52 6.07 -6.44
C ALA A 234 -33.24 5.62 -5.73
N LYS A 235 -32.07 6.07 -6.20
CA LYS A 235 -30.76 5.72 -5.66
C LYS A 235 -29.83 6.92 -5.73
N ALA A 236 -29.01 7.07 -4.70
CA ALA A 236 -27.91 8.01 -4.67
C ALA A 236 -26.76 7.38 -3.89
N GLU A 237 -25.52 7.60 -4.33
CA GLU A 237 -24.32 7.09 -3.67
C GLU A 237 -23.19 8.13 -3.64
N ALA A 238 -22.39 8.07 -2.57
CA ALA A 238 -21.19 8.86 -2.40
C ALA A 238 -20.04 7.99 -1.91
N HIS A 239 -18.84 8.18 -2.48
CA HIS A 239 -17.65 7.46 -2.06
C HIS A 239 -16.70 8.45 -1.40
N LEU A 240 -16.37 8.18 -0.13
CA LEU A 240 -15.47 8.99 0.67
C LEU A 240 -14.14 8.28 0.82
N MET A 241 -13.05 9.02 0.67
CA MET A 241 -11.71 8.57 1.02
C MET A 241 -11.24 9.39 2.22
N ALA A 242 -11.14 8.78 3.39
CA ALA A 242 -10.66 9.41 4.62
C ALA A 242 -9.22 9.00 4.93
N ARG A 243 -8.37 9.98 5.24
CA ARG A 243 -7.04 9.81 5.80
C ARG A 243 -7.14 10.03 7.31
N VAL A 244 -7.28 8.93 8.04
CA VAL A 244 -7.58 8.94 9.47
C VAL A 244 -6.31 8.99 10.31
N VAL A 245 -6.41 9.45 11.56
CA VAL A 245 -5.30 9.51 12.53
C VAL A 245 -5.57 8.55 13.71
N PRO A 246 -4.59 8.24 14.57
CA PRO A 246 -4.79 7.36 15.72
C PRO A 246 -5.97 7.84 16.59
N GLY A 247 -6.90 6.94 16.89
CA GLY A 247 -8.11 7.26 17.66
C GLY A 247 -9.24 7.90 16.85
N SER A 248 -9.16 7.94 15.52
CA SER A 248 -10.23 8.42 14.64
C SER A 248 -11.57 7.75 14.92
N THR A 249 -12.64 8.54 14.86
CA THR A 249 -14.04 8.11 14.97
C THR A 249 -14.79 8.28 13.64
N PHE A 250 -14.10 8.55 12.53
CA PHE A 250 -14.70 8.92 11.24
C PHE A 250 -15.84 7.98 10.81
N LEU A 251 -15.58 6.69 10.67
CA LEU A 251 -16.59 5.71 10.27
C LEU A 251 -17.77 5.61 11.25
N ALA A 252 -17.50 5.67 12.56
CA ALA A 252 -18.54 5.62 13.58
C ALA A 252 -19.46 6.85 13.48
N GLU A 253 -18.88 8.01 13.19
CA GLU A 253 -19.61 9.25 12.99
C GLU A 253 -20.42 9.26 11.69
N VAL A 254 -19.84 8.78 10.58
CA VAL A 254 -20.57 8.58 9.32
C VAL A 254 -21.82 7.72 9.57
N ARG A 255 -21.66 6.59 10.26
CA ARG A 255 -22.78 5.69 10.62
C ARG A 255 -23.80 6.36 11.53
N ARG A 256 -23.34 7.12 12.54
CA ARG A 256 -24.23 7.86 13.47
C ARG A 256 -25.05 8.93 12.74
N LEU A 257 -24.48 9.56 11.72
CA LEU A 257 -25.14 10.59 10.94
C LEU A 257 -26.03 10.03 9.82
N ALA A 258 -26.07 8.72 9.60
CA ALA A 258 -26.88 8.13 8.53
C ALA A 258 -28.37 8.52 8.66
N PRO A 259 -29.03 8.94 7.56
CA PRO A 259 -30.49 9.08 7.55
C PRO A 259 -31.16 7.69 7.61
N PRO A 260 -32.46 7.61 7.91
CA PRO A 260 -33.19 6.32 7.97
C PRO A 260 -33.08 5.47 6.71
N GLU A 261 -32.95 6.11 5.54
CA GLU A 261 -32.83 5.47 4.22
C GLU A 261 -31.38 5.20 3.80
N GLY A 262 -30.42 5.57 4.66
CA GLY A 262 -29.00 5.49 4.42
C GLY A 262 -28.40 4.16 4.86
N SER A 263 -27.43 3.67 4.11
CA SER A 263 -26.57 2.54 4.51
C SER A 263 -25.12 2.87 4.22
N VAL A 264 -24.22 2.36 5.07
CA VAL A 264 -22.77 2.51 4.94
C VAL A 264 -22.16 1.17 4.56
N ASP A 265 -21.31 1.18 3.55
CA ASP A 265 -20.47 0.06 3.14
C ASP A 265 -19.00 0.48 3.27
N LEU A 266 -18.20 -0.34 3.95
CA LEU A 266 -16.78 -0.06 4.20
C LEU A 266 -15.96 -0.95 3.28
N ARG A 267 -15.27 -0.34 2.32
CA ARG A 267 -14.51 -1.05 1.29
C ARG A 267 -13.06 -1.28 1.67
N LEU A 268 -12.48 -0.35 2.42
CA LEU A 268 -11.11 -0.41 2.92
C LEU A 268 -11.09 0.23 4.32
N ASP A 269 -10.34 -0.38 5.24
CA ASP A 269 -10.13 0.14 6.61
C ASP A 269 -8.73 -0.23 7.09
N GLU A 270 -7.79 0.65 6.80
CA GLU A 270 -6.42 0.56 7.26
C GLU A 270 -6.22 1.52 8.44
N PRO A 271 -5.76 1.03 9.61
CA PRO A 271 -5.58 1.88 10.76
C PRO A 271 -4.39 2.81 10.58
N ALA A 272 -4.50 4.01 11.16
CA ALA A 272 -3.35 4.87 11.35
C ALA A 272 -2.39 4.25 12.37
N ASP A 273 -1.11 4.58 12.27
CA ASP A 273 -0.11 3.97 13.11
C ASP A 273 1.09 4.88 13.39
N LEU A 274 1.77 4.61 14.50
CA LEU A 274 3.01 5.27 14.89
C LEU A 274 4.13 4.23 14.95
N TYR A 275 5.34 4.66 14.61
CA TYR A 275 6.50 3.80 14.52
C TYR A 275 7.59 4.26 15.49
N PRO A 276 8.37 3.32 16.06
CA PRO A 276 9.46 3.66 16.94
C PRO A 276 10.58 4.37 16.17
N SER A 277 11.23 5.33 16.82
CA SER A 277 12.43 5.96 16.26
C SER A 277 13.59 4.97 16.21
N VAL A 278 14.27 4.90 15.06
CA VAL A 278 15.49 4.11 14.88
C VAL A 278 16.70 5.04 14.79
N PRO A 279 17.64 5.01 15.77
CA PRO A 279 18.80 5.90 15.76
C PRO A 279 19.69 5.72 14.53
N GLY A 280 20.22 6.81 13.99
CA GLY A 280 21.13 6.80 12.84
C GLY A 280 20.43 6.80 11.47
N PHE A 281 19.11 6.99 11.45
CA PHE A 281 18.30 7.10 10.25
C PHE A 281 17.46 8.37 10.28
N ASP A 282 17.29 9.00 9.11
CA ASP A 282 16.38 10.14 8.95
C ASP A 282 14.93 9.66 9.02
N GLN A 283 14.06 10.49 9.59
CA GLN A 283 12.67 10.12 9.86
C GLN A 283 11.70 11.26 9.51
N ALA A 284 10.48 10.92 9.10
CA ALA A 284 9.42 11.88 8.81
C ALA A 284 8.02 11.23 8.97
N PRO A 285 6.96 12.00 9.25
CA PRO A 285 5.60 11.48 9.19
C PRO A 285 5.17 11.25 7.74
N MET A 286 4.43 10.16 7.48
CA MET A 286 3.92 9.84 6.14
C MET A 286 2.43 10.22 6.00
N PRO A 287 2.05 10.89 4.90
CA PRO A 287 0.68 11.37 4.69
C PRO A 287 -0.27 10.28 4.13
N PHE A 288 0.25 9.10 3.81
CA PHE A 288 -0.45 7.96 3.23
C PHE A 288 -0.53 6.79 4.22
N GLY A 289 -1.27 5.74 3.86
CA GLY A 289 -1.33 4.46 4.59
C GLY A 289 -0.63 3.35 3.82
N SER A 290 -0.46 2.20 4.46
CA SER A 290 0.17 1.00 3.90
C SER A 290 -0.23 -0.22 4.73
N ASP A 291 0.15 -1.40 4.27
CA ASP A 291 -0.04 -2.68 4.99
C ASP A 291 0.80 -2.86 6.27
N ALA A 292 1.76 -1.96 6.56
CA ALA A 292 2.66 -2.07 7.71
C ALA A 292 1.96 -2.29 9.08
N PRO A 293 0.82 -1.65 9.42
CA PRO A 293 0.08 -1.86 10.68
C PRO A 293 -0.54 -3.25 10.80
N ALA A 294 -0.96 -3.85 9.69
CA ALA A 294 -1.46 -5.22 9.69
C ALA A 294 -0.29 -6.20 9.82
N LEU A 295 0.74 -6.01 9.00
CA LEU A 295 1.89 -6.92 8.90
C LEU A 295 2.78 -6.95 10.14
N ARG A 296 2.84 -5.87 10.95
CA ARG A 296 3.60 -5.90 12.23
C ARG A 296 3.14 -7.00 13.19
N ALA A 297 1.93 -7.55 13.04
CA ALA A 297 1.48 -8.68 13.84
C ALA A 297 2.28 -9.99 13.57
N LEU A 298 3.04 -10.04 12.47
CA LEU A 298 4.00 -11.12 12.17
C LEU A 298 5.25 -11.06 13.04
N VAL A 299 5.54 -9.93 13.67
CA VAL A 299 6.72 -9.73 14.51
C VAL A 299 6.29 -9.87 15.98
N PRO A 300 6.94 -10.72 16.79
CA PRO A 300 6.56 -10.95 18.19
C PRO A 300 6.45 -9.67 19.04
N ASP A 301 7.35 -8.71 18.87
CA ASP A 301 7.34 -7.41 19.56
C ASP A 301 6.66 -6.29 18.75
N ARG A 302 6.12 -6.63 17.58
CA ARG A 302 5.46 -5.74 16.63
C ARG A 302 6.36 -4.62 16.08
N THR A 303 7.68 -4.77 16.15
CA THR A 303 8.62 -3.80 15.58
C THR A 303 8.50 -3.77 14.06
N VAL A 304 8.16 -2.60 13.51
CA VAL A 304 8.07 -2.37 12.08
C VAL A 304 8.73 -1.04 11.71
N VAL A 305 9.35 -1.03 10.54
CA VAL A 305 9.94 0.13 9.88
C VAL A 305 9.26 0.29 8.53
N LEU A 306 8.80 1.48 8.20
CA LEU A 306 8.26 1.82 6.89
C LEU A 306 9.24 2.76 6.18
N ALA A 307 9.90 2.30 5.12
CA ALA A 307 10.92 3.07 4.41
C ALA A 307 11.27 2.50 3.03
N GLY A 308 11.66 3.37 2.10
CA GLY A 308 11.95 2.99 0.72
C GLY A 308 12.34 4.18 -0.18
N PRO A 309 12.98 3.91 -1.33
CA PRO A 309 13.31 4.93 -2.32
C PRO A 309 12.06 5.53 -3.00
N GLY A 310 12.24 6.70 -3.61
CA GLY A 310 11.19 7.37 -4.36
C GLY A 310 10.29 8.25 -3.52
N SER A 311 9.43 8.99 -4.19
CA SER A 311 8.52 9.94 -3.56
C SER A 311 7.08 9.59 -3.89
N ILE A 312 6.23 9.58 -2.86
CA ILE A 312 4.77 9.45 -3.04
C ILE A 312 4.19 10.52 -3.99
N THR A 313 4.88 11.63 -4.23
CA THR A 313 4.42 12.69 -5.15
C THR A 313 4.41 12.28 -6.62
N VAL A 314 5.16 11.23 -6.99
CA VAL A 314 5.17 10.69 -8.37
C VAL A 314 4.42 9.35 -8.46
N ALA A 315 4.15 8.70 -7.33
CA ALA A 315 3.29 7.52 -7.25
C ALA A 315 1.89 7.82 -7.80
N HIS A 316 1.26 6.81 -8.42
CA HIS A 316 -0.07 6.89 -9.01
C HIS A 316 -0.25 7.93 -10.13
N THR A 317 0.83 8.53 -10.63
CA THR A 317 0.79 9.47 -11.76
C THR A 317 1.10 8.79 -13.09
N LEU A 318 0.95 9.50 -14.20
CA LEU A 318 1.38 9.05 -15.54
C LEU A 318 2.90 9.15 -15.74
N ASP A 319 3.57 9.94 -14.91
CA ASP A 319 5.02 10.17 -14.93
C ASP A 319 5.72 9.44 -13.79
N GLU A 320 5.16 8.33 -13.31
CA GLU A 320 5.77 7.53 -12.25
C GLU A 320 7.17 7.06 -12.68
N HIS A 321 8.15 7.31 -11.80
CA HIS A 321 9.55 6.98 -12.06
C HIS A 321 10.38 6.78 -10.78
N LEU A 322 11.55 6.16 -10.96
CA LEU A 322 12.69 6.19 -10.06
C LEU A 322 13.98 6.44 -10.84
N THR A 323 14.97 7.08 -10.22
CA THR A 323 16.33 7.10 -10.77
C THR A 323 17.11 5.85 -10.33
N LEU A 324 18.15 5.50 -11.08
CA LEU A 324 19.11 4.46 -10.67
C LEU A 324 19.79 4.80 -9.34
N ALA A 325 20.04 6.09 -9.08
CA ALA A 325 20.59 6.55 -7.82
C ALA A 325 19.62 6.31 -6.66
N ASP A 326 18.31 6.50 -6.87
CA ASP A 326 17.29 6.20 -5.86
C ASP A 326 17.29 4.69 -5.53
N LEU A 327 17.37 3.82 -6.53
CA LEU A 327 17.44 2.37 -6.32
C LEU A 327 18.72 1.95 -5.57
N GLU A 328 19.87 2.54 -5.90
CA GLU A 328 21.13 2.31 -5.19
C GLU A 328 21.03 2.75 -3.72
N ALA A 329 20.47 3.92 -3.47
CA ALA A 329 20.27 4.45 -2.12
C ALA A 329 19.24 3.62 -1.33
N GLY A 330 18.17 3.17 -1.99
CA GLY A 330 17.16 2.28 -1.41
C GLY A 330 17.74 0.91 -1.03
N MET A 331 18.60 0.35 -1.88
CA MET A 331 19.36 -0.86 -1.56
C MET A 331 20.24 -0.63 -0.33
N ASP A 332 20.99 0.47 -0.27
CA ASP A 332 21.86 0.77 0.87
C ASP A 332 21.06 0.96 2.18
N LEU A 333 19.95 1.69 2.12
CA LEU A 333 19.05 1.88 3.26
C LEU A 333 18.56 0.53 3.81
N ASN A 334 18.01 -0.32 2.95
CA ASN A 334 17.51 -1.65 3.34
C ASN A 334 18.62 -2.54 3.91
N ARG A 335 19.84 -2.47 3.34
CA ARG A 335 21.02 -3.17 3.85
C ARG A 335 21.39 -2.70 5.25
N ARG A 336 21.46 -1.38 5.48
CA ARG A 336 21.80 -0.79 6.79
C ARG A 336 20.75 -1.13 7.85
N LEU A 337 19.47 -1.09 7.49
CA LEU A 337 18.38 -1.50 8.39
C LEU A 337 18.50 -2.97 8.77
N ALA A 338 18.72 -3.87 7.80
CA ALA A 338 18.89 -5.29 8.12
C ALA A 338 20.11 -5.55 9.03
N LEU A 339 21.25 -4.91 8.79
CA LEU A 339 22.42 -5.04 9.67
C LEU A 339 22.11 -4.58 11.11
N HIS A 340 21.47 -3.42 11.24
CA HIS A 340 21.05 -2.89 12.54
C HIS A 340 20.23 -3.91 13.36
N PHE A 341 19.23 -4.54 12.74
CA PHE A 341 18.36 -5.50 13.44
C PHE A 341 18.94 -6.92 13.55
N LEU A 342 19.91 -7.29 12.70
CA LEU A 342 20.70 -8.51 12.89
C LEU A 342 21.64 -8.39 14.11
N GLY A 343 22.00 -7.16 14.51
CA GLY A 343 22.83 -6.86 15.66
C GLY A 343 24.29 -6.57 15.30
N ASP A 344 24.52 -5.96 14.13
CA ASP A 344 25.82 -5.69 13.52
C ASP A 344 26.03 -4.20 13.21
#